data_AF-A0A1C5AI71-F1
#
_entry.id   AF-A0A1C5AI71-F1
#
_cell.length_a   1.000
_cell.length_b   1.000
_cell.length_c   1.000
_cell.angle_alpha   90.00
_cell.angle_beta   90.00
_cell.angle_gamma   90.00
#
_symmetry.space_group_name_H-M   'P 1'
#
loop_
_entity.id
_entity.type
_entity.pdbx_description
1 polymer ?
#
loop_
_entity_poly.entity_id
_entity_poly.type
_entity_poly.pdbx_seq_one_letter_code
_entity_poly.pdbx_strand_id
1 'polypeptide(L)'
;MPLSLDARDGLRRCRDCGAWKALDDFCANSKRPSGRGSYCKACFNVRSRASYAKRLKETRGREVKQLPQVPDGHRFCPDCGTAKPVTDFPRNRSDSTGYASYCKPCHNARTRETKQRLYGGSREYHLRRRYGVGQKEFDELLAEQGGVCAICGGAAPQHLDHDHRTGWVRGILCFNCNGGLGQFRDSPTRLARAITYLKGTMWQRVLIHPGVYQMCSPTRGRRPSRLS
;
A
#
# COMPACT_ATOMS: atom_id res chain seq x y z
N MET A 1 -1.01 -26.92 58.09
CA MET A 1 -0.84 -26.06 56.90
C MET A 1 -1.99 -25.05 56.91
N PRO A 2 -1.78 -23.78 57.26
CA PRO A 2 -2.88 -22.85 57.40
C PRO A 2 -3.46 -22.55 56.01
N LEU A 3 -4.74 -22.87 55.85
CA LEU A 3 -5.53 -22.52 54.66
C LEU A 3 -5.33 -21.04 54.38
N SER A 4 -4.82 -20.72 53.19
CA SER A 4 -4.65 -19.34 52.75
C SER A 4 -5.98 -18.62 52.88
N LEU A 5 -6.02 -17.53 53.67
CA LEU A 5 -7.19 -16.65 53.88
C LEU A 5 -7.78 -16.05 52.59
N ASP A 6 -7.20 -16.37 51.44
CA ASP A 6 -7.49 -15.79 50.13
C ASP A 6 -8.16 -16.78 49.15
N ALA A 7 -8.59 -17.98 49.57
CA ALA A 7 -9.18 -18.97 48.66
C ALA A 7 -10.35 -19.73 49.31
N ARG A 8 -11.58 -19.29 49.02
CA ARG A 8 -12.73 -20.20 48.95
C ARG A 8 -12.79 -20.65 47.50
N ASP A 9 -12.58 -21.93 47.20
CA ASP A 9 -12.88 -22.56 45.90
C ASP A 9 -12.53 -21.71 44.65
N GLY A 10 -11.25 -21.34 44.49
CA GLY A 10 -10.80 -20.59 43.30
C GLY A 10 -11.20 -19.11 43.25
N LEU A 11 -11.78 -18.57 44.33
CA LEU A 11 -12.13 -17.16 44.50
C LEU A 11 -11.19 -16.45 45.46
N ARG A 12 -10.85 -15.20 45.14
CA ARG A 12 -10.04 -14.30 45.96
C ARG A 12 -10.76 -12.99 46.22
N ARG A 13 -10.62 -12.45 47.43
CA ARG A 13 -11.13 -11.13 47.80
C ARG A 13 -10.20 -10.02 47.31
N CYS A 14 -10.74 -9.07 46.54
CA CYS A 14 -10.01 -7.86 46.14
C CYS A 14 -9.84 -6.91 47.33
N ARG A 15 -8.62 -6.40 47.57
CA ARG A 15 -8.34 -5.49 48.70
C ARG A 15 -8.92 -4.09 48.57
N ASP A 16 -9.21 -3.63 47.34
CA ASP A 16 -9.79 -2.30 47.14
C ASP A 16 -11.32 -2.35 47.19
N CYS A 17 -11.96 -3.16 46.31
CA CYS A 17 -13.41 -3.21 46.23
C CYS A 17 -14.07 -4.22 47.18
N GLY A 18 -13.29 -5.02 47.93
CA GLY A 18 -13.79 -5.98 48.91
C GLY A 18 -14.52 -7.20 48.33
N ALA A 19 -14.77 -7.25 47.03
CA ALA A 19 -15.51 -8.33 46.36
C ALA A 19 -14.68 -9.61 46.19
N TRP A 20 -15.34 -10.76 46.31
CA TRP A 20 -14.78 -12.07 45.96
C TRP A 20 -14.92 -12.30 44.45
N LYS A 21 -13.81 -12.62 43.78
CA LYS A 21 -13.74 -12.79 42.32
C LYS A 21 -12.86 -13.97 41.96
N ALA A 22 -13.04 -14.52 40.76
CA ALA A 22 -12.21 -15.62 40.26
C ALA A 22 -10.74 -15.20 40.21
N LEU A 23 -9.81 -16.14 40.40
CA LEU A 23 -8.36 -15.87 40.29
C LEU A 23 -7.96 -15.26 38.93
N ASP A 24 -8.72 -15.55 37.86
CA ASP A 24 -8.52 -14.98 36.53
C ASP A 24 -8.84 -13.48 36.43
N ASP A 25 -9.63 -12.95 37.37
CA ASP A 25 -9.86 -11.52 37.50
C ASP A 25 -8.70 -10.78 38.17
N PHE A 26 -7.61 -11.46 38.52
CA PHE A 26 -6.41 -10.87 39.12
C PHE A 26 -5.21 -11.00 38.18
N CYS A 27 -4.39 -9.95 38.12
CA CYS A 27 -3.15 -9.96 37.34
C CYS A 27 -2.17 -11.02 37.88
N ALA A 28 -1.39 -11.65 37.00
CA ALA A 28 -0.33 -12.57 37.41
C ALA A 28 0.74 -11.84 38.23
N ASN A 29 1.24 -12.50 39.28
CA ASN A 29 2.33 -12.01 40.11
C ASN A 29 3.13 -13.20 40.64
N SER A 30 4.28 -13.46 40.02
CA SER A 30 5.20 -14.55 40.35
C SER A 30 5.81 -14.44 41.75
N LYS A 31 5.80 -13.25 42.37
CA LYS A 31 6.35 -13.04 43.71
C LYS A 31 5.43 -13.48 44.84
N ARG A 32 4.19 -13.88 44.54
CA ARG A 32 3.21 -14.29 45.55
C ARG A 32 2.96 -15.80 45.46
N PRO A 33 2.80 -16.51 46.59
CA PRO A 33 2.57 -17.96 46.60
C PRO A 33 1.41 -18.42 45.70
N SER A 34 0.36 -17.61 45.60
CA SER A 34 -0.81 -17.85 44.74
C SER A 34 -0.63 -17.53 43.25
N GLY A 35 0.52 -17.00 42.84
CA GLY A 35 0.76 -16.54 41.46
C GLY A 35 -0.09 -15.36 40.98
N ARG A 36 -0.94 -14.77 41.84
CA ARG A 36 -1.90 -13.70 41.51
C ARG A 36 -1.78 -12.49 42.43
N GLY A 37 -2.07 -11.31 41.88
CA GLY A 37 -2.09 -10.03 42.59
C GLY A 37 -3.14 -9.93 43.70
N SER A 38 -3.07 -8.86 44.51
CA SER A 38 -3.99 -8.59 45.62
C SER A 38 -5.25 -7.82 45.19
N TYR A 39 -5.22 -7.26 43.99
CA TYR A 39 -6.26 -6.39 43.43
C TYR A 39 -6.79 -7.02 42.16
N CYS A 40 -8.10 -6.97 41.96
CA CYS A 40 -8.68 -7.37 40.69
C CYS A 40 -8.18 -6.44 39.57
N LYS A 41 -8.17 -6.92 38.31
CA LYS A 41 -7.71 -6.22 37.12
C LYS A 41 -8.32 -4.82 37.01
N ALA A 42 -9.61 -4.67 37.31
CA ALA A 42 -10.29 -3.38 37.30
C ALA A 42 -9.69 -2.38 38.32
N CYS A 43 -9.61 -2.76 39.59
CA CYS A 43 -9.02 -1.91 40.65
C CYS A 43 -7.53 -1.63 40.39
N PHE A 44 -6.79 -2.65 39.94
CA PHE A 44 -5.39 -2.51 39.55
C PHE A 44 -5.22 -1.49 38.41
N ASN A 45 -6.07 -1.54 37.38
CA ASN A 45 -6.03 -0.61 36.26
C ASN A 45 -6.30 0.83 36.70
N VAL A 46 -7.25 1.06 37.62
CA VAL A 46 -7.53 2.40 38.18
C VAL A 46 -6.30 2.93 38.92
N ARG A 47 -5.72 2.14 39.82
CA ARG A 47 -4.51 2.51 40.56
C ARG A 47 -3.33 2.77 39.62
N SER A 48 -3.14 1.90 38.64
CA SER A 48 -2.06 1.99 37.67
C SER A 48 -2.16 3.27 36.84
N ARG A 49 -3.37 3.62 36.36
CA ARG A 49 -3.63 4.88 35.64
C ARG A 49 -3.35 6.11 36.50
N ALA A 50 -3.81 6.13 37.75
CA ALA A 50 -3.57 7.24 38.67
C ALA A 50 -2.06 7.41 38.99
N SER A 51 -1.36 6.32 39.25
CA SER A 51 0.09 6.32 39.48
C SER A 51 0.88 6.79 38.25
N TYR A 52 0.49 6.32 37.05
CA TYR A 52 1.08 6.77 35.79
C TYR A 52 0.88 8.26 35.57
N ALA A 53 -0.33 8.77 35.80
CA ALA A 53 -0.65 10.19 35.63
C ALA A 53 0.17 11.08 36.58
N LYS A 54 0.26 10.68 37.86
CA LYS A 54 1.09 11.36 38.86
C LYS A 54 2.56 11.40 38.41
N ARG A 55 3.12 10.24 38.03
CA ARG A 55 4.52 10.15 37.58
C ARG A 55 4.78 11.01 36.33
N LEU A 56 3.86 11.04 35.38
CA LEU A 56 4.00 11.85 34.16
C LEU A 56 4.06 13.35 34.48
N LYS A 57 3.20 13.80 35.42
CA LYS A 57 3.18 15.19 35.89
C LYS A 57 4.47 15.56 36.62
N GLU A 58 4.94 14.71 37.54
CA GLU A 58 6.15 14.97 38.33
C GLU A 58 7.44 14.92 37.50
N THR A 59 7.57 13.94 36.60
CA THR A 59 8.82 13.71 35.85
C THR A 59 8.92 14.51 34.56
N ARG A 60 7.80 14.83 33.92
CA ARG A 60 7.77 15.46 32.58
C ARG A 60 6.94 16.73 32.53
N GLY A 61 6.32 17.16 33.63
CA GLY A 61 5.46 18.34 33.66
C GLY A 61 4.23 18.23 32.74
N ARG A 62 3.86 17.01 32.32
CA ARG A 62 2.78 16.78 31.34
C ARG A 62 1.63 16.03 31.97
N GLU A 63 0.42 16.43 31.59
CA GLU A 63 -0.80 15.72 31.96
C GLU A 63 -1.11 14.59 30.97
N VAL A 64 -1.84 13.58 31.45
CA VAL A 64 -2.25 12.45 30.61
C VAL A 64 -3.33 12.93 29.63
N LYS A 65 -3.04 12.85 28.34
CA LYS A 65 -4.01 13.19 27.29
C LYS A 65 -5.17 12.20 27.35
N GLN A 66 -6.39 12.70 27.60
CA GLN A 66 -7.59 11.88 27.47
C GLN A 66 -7.85 11.59 25.99
N LEU A 67 -8.07 10.31 25.69
CA LEU A 67 -8.48 9.90 24.35
C LEU A 67 -9.95 10.27 24.15
N PRO A 68 -10.33 10.82 22.99
CA PRO A 68 -11.73 11.06 22.66
C PRO A 68 -12.54 9.76 22.76
N GLN A 69 -13.76 9.85 23.28
CA GLN A 69 -14.71 8.75 23.13
C GLN A 69 -15.13 8.69 21.67
N VAL A 70 -14.94 7.53 21.04
CA VAL A 70 -15.23 7.30 19.62
C VAL A 70 -16.40 6.34 19.54
N PRO A 71 -17.46 6.67 18.77
CA PRO A 71 -18.58 5.75 18.58
C PRO A 71 -18.13 4.42 17.96
N ASP A 72 -18.92 3.36 18.17
CA ASP A 72 -18.67 2.08 17.54
C ASP A 72 -18.66 2.22 16.01
N GLY A 73 -17.79 1.46 15.34
CA GLY A 73 -17.58 1.55 13.89
C GLY A 73 -16.85 2.82 13.42
N HIS A 74 -16.43 3.69 14.33
CA HIS A 74 -15.66 4.90 14.02
C HIS A 74 -14.22 4.81 14.52
N ARG A 75 -13.36 5.64 13.93
CA ARG A 75 -11.98 5.86 14.39
C ARG A 75 -11.70 7.35 14.45
N PHE A 76 -10.90 7.74 15.44
CA PHE A 76 -10.43 9.11 15.59
C PHE A 76 -9.18 9.34 14.75
N CYS A 77 -9.20 10.34 13.87
CA CYS A 77 -8.02 10.79 13.17
C CYS A 77 -7.28 11.83 14.04
N PRO A 78 -6.07 11.56 14.52
CA PRO A 78 -5.34 12.48 15.38
C PRO A 78 -4.80 13.73 14.66
N ASP A 79 -4.89 13.74 13.33
CA ASP A 79 -4.42 14.85 12.49
C ASP A 79 -5.48 15.96 12.37
N CYS A 80 -6.65 15.61 11.86
CA CYS A 80 -7.77 16.54 11.72
C CYS A 80 -8.71 16.57 12.94
N GLY A 81 -8.43 15.78 13.98
CA GLY A 81 -9.16 15.81 15.25
C GLY A 81 -10.61 15.32 15.17
N THR A 82 -11.00 14.57 14.15
CA THR A 82 -12.39 14.12 13.94
C THR A 82 -12.53 12.61 14.01
N ALA A 83 -13.64 12.15 14.61
CA ALA A 83 -14.08 10.77 14.53
C ALA A 83 -14.82 10.54 13.20
N LYS A 84 -14.40 9.52 12.44
CA LYS A 84 -14.99 9.18 11.14
C LYS A 84 -15.22 7.68 11.04
N PRO A 85 -16.12 7.20 10.17
CA PRO A 85 -16.31 5.77 9.92
C PRO A 85 -14.99 5.07 9.60
N VAL A 86 -14.82 3.81 10.05
CA VAL A 86 -13.61 3.01 9.76
C VAL A 86 -13.29 2.93 8.27
N THR A 87 -14.30 3.02 7.41
CA THR A 87 -14.16 3.00 5.93
C THR A 87 -13.44 4.22 5.37
N ASP A 88 -13.38 5.33 6.13
CA ASP A 88 -12.66 6.54 5.76
C ASP A 88 -11.17 6.48 6.12
N PHE A 89 -10.71 5.33 6.63
CA PHE A 89 -9.32 5.06 6.93
C PHE A 89 -8.78 4.03 5.91
N PRO A 90 -7.55 4.21 5.39
CA PRO A 90 -6.91 3.21 4.56
C PRO A 90 -6.81 1.85 5.28
N ARG A 91 -6.96 0.75 4.54
CA ARG A 91 -6.72 -0.60 5.07
C ARG A 91 -5.22 -0.79 5.31
N ASN A 92 -4.88 -1.31 6.47
CA ASN A 92 -3.50 -1.65 6.84
C ASN A 92 -3.49 -3.05 7.44
N ARG A 93 -3.01 -4.03 6.67
CA ARG A 93 -2.96 -5.44 7.11
C ARG A 93 -1.96 -5.68 8.25
N SER A 94 -1.01 -4.77 8.43
CA SER A 94 0.00 -4.86 9.50
C SER A 94 -0.51 -4.29 10.83
N ASP A 95 -1.62 -3.54 10.83
CA ASP A 95 -2.21 -3.00 12.05
C ASP A 95 -3.20 -4.00 12.66
N SER A 96 -3.18 -4.16 13.98
CA SER A 96 -4.10 -5.07 14.71
C SER A 96 -5.58 -4.78 14.46
N THR A 97 -5.94 -3.53 14.16
CA THR A 97 -7.30 -3.12 13.85
C THR A 97 -7.64 -3.22 12.37
N GLY A 98 -6.65 -3.50 11.50
CA GLY A 98 -6.82 -3.61 10.05
C GLY A 98 -6.91 -2.28 9.30
N TYR A 99 -6.82 -1.14 10.00
CA TYR A 99 -6.97 0.21 9.46
C TYR A 99 -5.85 1.14 9.94
N ALA A 100 -5.45 2.09 9.11
CA ALA A 100 -4.44 3.09 9.46
C ALA A 100 -4.93 4.05 10.57
N SER A 101 -3.97 4.79 11.15
CA SER A 101 -4.25 5.78 12.20
C SER A 101 -4.86 7.08 11.67
N TYR A 102 -4.62 7.42 10.40
CA TYR A 102 -5.06 8.67 9.78
C TYR A 102 -6.17 8.40 8.76
N CYS A 103 -7.15 9.30 8.69
CA CYS A 103 -8.16 9.22 7.63
C CYS A 103 -7.53 9.43 6.25
N LYS A 104 -8.19 8.95 5.19
CA LYS A 104 -7.69 8.99 3.80
C LYS A 104 -7.17 10.38 3.38
N PRO A 105 -7.87 11.50 3.62
CA PRO A 105 -7.35 12.83 3.27
C PRO A 105 -6.03 13.17 3.97
N CYS A 106 -5.96 12.98 5.30
CA CYS A 106 -4.76 13.24 6.10
C CYS A 106 -3.61 12.32 5.69
N HIS A 107 -3.90 11.04 5.45
CA HIS A 107 -2.93 10.08 4.95
C HIS A 107 -2.36 10.50 3.59
N ASN A 108 -3.22 10.93 2.66
CA ASN A 108 -2.81 11.39 1.33
C ASN A 108 -2.00 12.68 1.39
N ALA A 109 -2.39 13.63 2.25
CA ALA A 109 -1.67 14.87 2.48
C ALA A 109 -0.24 14.62 2.98
N ARG A 110 -0.08 13.79 4.03
CA ARG A 110 1.24 13.39 4.54
C ARG A 110 2.07 12.63 3.52
N THR A 111 1.42 11.76 2.74
CA THR A 111 2.10 11.03 1.66
C THR A 111 2.64 12.01 0.62
N ARG A 112 1.85 13.02 0.23
CA ARG A 112 2.28 14.07 -0.72
C ARG A 112 3.42 14.92 -0.13
N GLU A 113 3.28 15.37 1.11
CA GLU A 113 4.33 16.12 1.82
C GLU A 113 5.62 15.33 1.91
N THR A 114 5.54 14.05 2.29
CA THR A 114 6.72 13.15 2.37
C THR A 114 7.38 13.00 1.00
N LYS A 115 6.59 12.82 -0.06
CA LYS A 115 7.10 12.79 -1.44
C LYS A 115 7.82 14.08 -1.80
N GLN A 116 7.24 15.23 -1.45
CA GLN A 116 7.84 16.53 -1.72
C GLN A 116 9.14 16.74 -0.94
N ARG A 117 9.14 16.45 0.37
CA ARG A 117 10.27 16.68 1.26
C ARG A 117 11.46 15.76 0.98
N LEU A 118 11.20 14.47 0.73
CA LEU A 118 12.26 13.47 0.55
C LEU A 118 12.72 13.32 -0.91
N TYR A 119 11.83 13.57 -1.86
CA TYR A 119 12.09 13.32 -3.27
C TYR A 119 11.86 14.56 -4.15
N GLY A 120 11.51 15.73 -3.61
CA GLY A 120 11.25 16.92 -4.42
C GLY A 120 9.97 16.86 -5.27
N GLY A 121 9.21 15.76 -5.22
CA GLY A 121 7.94 15.63 -5.93
C GLY A 121 7.52 14.19 -6.23
N SER A 122 6.32 14.04 -6.81
CA SER A 122 5.79 12.70 -7.13
C SER A 122 6.48 12.04 -8.32
N ARG A 123 7.02 12.83 -9.27
CA ARG A 123 7.70 12.31 -10.46
C ARG A 123 9.02 11.62 -10.08
N GLU A 124 9.88 12.33 -9.35
CA GLU A 124 11.13 11.79 -8.81
C GLU A 124 10.88 10.51 -8.00
N TYR A 125 9.91 10.56 -7.09
CA TYR A 125 9.55 9.39 -6.27
C TYR A 125 9.17 8.18 -7.13
N HIS A 126 8.36 8.36 -8.18
CA HIS A 126 7.96 7.25 -9.05
C HIS A 126 9.10 6.76 -9.93
N LEU A 127 9.95 7.64 -10.46
CA LEU A 127 11.12 7.24 -11.23
C LEU A 127 12.06 6.38 -10.39
N ARG A 128 12.45 6.86 -9.22
CA ARG A 128 13.39 6.13 -8.34
C ARG A 128 12.82 4.79 -7.90
N ARG A 129 11.55 4.78 -7.50
CA ARG A 129 10.92 3.58 -6.94
C ARG A 129 10.61 2.52 -8.00
N ARG A 130 10.41 2.90 -9.26
CA ARG A 130 10.03 1.97 -10.33
C ARG A 130 11.20 1.55 -11.20
N TYR A 131 12.13 2.46 -11.44
CA TYR A 131 13.19 2.30 -12.43
C TYR A 131 14.59 2.47 -11.83
N GLY A 132 14.71 2.88 -10.57
CA GLY A 132 16.00 3.15 -9.94
C GLY A 132 16.67 4.45 -10.38
N VAL A 133 16.05 5.23 -11.27
CA VAL A 133 16.62 6.50 -11.79
C VAL A 133 15.95 7.72 -11.18
N GLY A 134 16.68 8.83 -11.08
CA GLY A 134 16.18 10.16 -10.75
C GLY A 134 15.80 10.98 -11.98
N GLN A 135 15.24 12.16 -11.74
CA GLN A 135 14.87 13.16 -12.73
C GLN A 135 16.08 13.58 -13.56
N LYS A 136 17.23 13.81 -12.89
CA LYS A 136 18.47 14.22 -13.55
C LYS A 136 18.94 13.16 -14.57
N GLU A 137 19.01 11.90 -14.16
CA GLU A 137 19.40 10.78 -15.03
C GLU A 137 18.40 10.59 -16.17
N PHE A 138 17.11 10.81 -15.92
CA PHE A 138 16.08 10.83 -16.97
C PHE A 138 16.35 11.94 -17.99
N ASP A 139 16.67 13.16 -17.53
CA ASP A 139 16.91 14.30 -18.41
C ASP A 139 18.21 14.15 -19.21
N GLU A 140 19.25 13.57 -18.60
CA GLU A 140 20.52 13.19 -19.27
C GLU A 140 20.26 12.17 -20.38
N LEU A 141 19.54 11.08 -20.08
CA LEU A 141 19.15 10.07 -21.07
C LEU A 141 18.29 10.67 -22.20
N LEU A 142 17.39 11.61 -21.87
CA LEU A 142 16.58 12.30 -22.88
C LEU A 142 17.43 13.18 -23.80
N ALA A 143 18.42 13.88 -23.23
CA ALA A 143 19.35 14.70 -23.99
C ALA A 143 20.23 13.85 -24.91
N GLU A 144 20.74 12.71 -24.42
CA GLU A 144 21.49 11.73 -25.23
C GLU A 144 20.66 11.19 -26.41
N GLN A 145 19.35 11.03 -26.22
CA GLN A 145 18.40 10.67 -27.27
C GLN A 145 18.03 11.82 -28.23
N GLY A 146 18.58 13.02 -28.05
CA GLY A 146 18.24 14.20 -28.85
C GLY A 146 16.86 14.77 -28.56
N GLY A 147 16.28 14.53 -27.37
CA GLY A 147 14.99 15.08 -26.97
C GLY A 147 13.76 14.45 -27.64
N VAL A 148 13.94 13.31 -28.31
CA VAL A 148 12.88 12.65 -29.09
C VAL A 148 12.64 11.19 -28.67
N CYS A 149 11.46 10.69 -29.01
CA CYS A 149 11.09 9.30 -28.79
C CYS A 149 12.04 8.36 -29.54
N ALA A 150 12.64 7.41 -28.82
CA ALA A 150 13.62 6.48 -29.40
C ALA A 150 13.07 5.57 -30.53
N ILE A 151 11.75 5.46 -30.67
CA ILE A 151 11.12 4.62 -31.70
C ILE A 151 10.63 5.43 -32.91
N CYS A 152 9.86 6.50 -32.67
CA CYS A 152 9.20 7.23 -33.75
C CYS A 152 9.79 8.61 -34.04
N GLY A 153 10.76 9.07 -33.25
CA GLY A 153 11.32 10.42 -33.38
C GLY A 153 10.38 11.55 -32.95
N GLY A 154 9.20 11.23 -32.41
CA GLY A 154 8.24 12.23 -31.92
C GLY A 154 8.79 13.04 -30.76
N ALA A 155 8.45 14.33 -30.72
CA ALA A 155 8.90 15.27 -29.69
C ALA A 155 8.33 14.95 -28.29
N ALA A 156 9.02 15.48 -27.27
CA ALA A 156 8.61 15.45 -25.86
C ALA A 156 8.19 14.05 -25.33
N PRO A 157 9.01 13.00 -25.51
CA PRO A 157 8.72 11.71 -24.91
C PRO A 157 8.86 11.80 -23.38
N GLN A 158 8.03 11.04 -22.65
CA GLN A 158 7.95 11.13 -21.18
C GLN A 158 8.02 9.78 -20.48
N HIS A 159 7.96 8.68 -21.23
CA HIS A 159 7.85 7.33 -20.69
C HIS A 159 9.20 6.64 -20.74
N LEU A 160 9.78 6.37 -19.58
CA LEU A 160 10.96 5.53 -19.50
C LEU A 160 10.57 4.06 -19.76
N ASP A 161 11.18 3.50 -20.79
CA ASP A 161 11.00 2.13 -21.25
C ASP A 161 12.13 1.25 -20.71
N HIS A 162 11.80 0.04 -20.29
CA HIS A 162 12.74 -0.89 -19.69
C HIS A 162 12.41 -2.32 -20.07
N ASP A 163 13.43 -3.17 -20.08
CA ASP A 163 13.28 -4.58 -20.35
C ASP A 163 12.64 -5.31 -19.16
N HIS A 164 11.46 -5.89 -19.36
CA HIS A 164 10.71 -6.55 -18.28
C HIS A 164 11.35 -7.85 -17.76
N ARG A 165 12.40 -8.37 -18.40
CA ARG A 165 13.14 -9.55 -17.93
C ARG A 165 14.33 -9.16 -17.05
N THR A 166 15.01 -8.06 -17.39
CA THR A 166 16.28 -7.66 -16.77
C THR A 166 16.18 -6.40 -15.92
N GLY A 167 15.15 -5.58 -16.14
CA GLY A 167 14.98 -4.28 -15.50
C GLY A 167 15.81 -3.15 -16.12
N TRP A 168 16.67 -3.44 -17.10
CA TRP A 168 17.52 -2.43 -17.73
C TRP A 168 16.70 -1.42 -18.53
N VAL A 169 16.99 -0.14 -18.32
CA VAL A 169 16.42 0.96 -19.09
C VAL A 169 16.87 0.85 -20.55
N ARG A 170 15.93 0.90 -21.48
CA ARG A 170 16.20 0.88 -22.93
C ARG A 170 16.21 2.27 -23.55
N GLY A 171 15.38 3.17 -23.04
CA GLY A 171 15.26 4.54 -23.52
C GLY A 171 13.97 5.21 -23.10
N ILE A 172 13.68 6.37 -23.68
CA ILE A 172 12.51 7.20 -23.39
C ILE A 172 11.64 7.25 -24.64
N LEU A 173 10.36 6.91 -24.45
CA LEU A 173 9.36 6.76 -25.49
C LEU A 173 8.19 7.74 -25.29
N CYS A 174 7.49 8.03 -26.38
CA CYS A 174 6.18 8.66 -26.31
C CYS A 174 5.12 7.65 -25.79
N PHE A 175 3.98 8.17 -25.35
CA PHE A 175 2.87 7.36 -24.82
C PHE A 175 2.44 6.25 -25.80
N ASN A 176 2.32 6.57 -27.08
CA ASN A 176 1.85 5.64 -28.11
C ASN A 176 2.84 4.52 -28.40
N CYS A 177 4.14 4.83 -28.51
CA CYS A 177 5.17 3.80 -28.77
C CYS A 177 5.33 2.88 -27.56
N ASN A 178 5.40 3.43 -26.34
CA ASN A 178 5.48 2.64 -25.11
C ASN A 178 4.25 1.73 -24.95
N GLY A 179 3.05 2.28 -25.14
CA GLY A 179 1.81 1.51 -25.12
C GLY A 179 1.79 0.44 -26.21
N GLY A 180 2.26 0.76 -27.42
CA GLY A 180 2.35 -0.15 -28.55
C GLY A 180 3.22 -1.37 -28.26
N LEU A 181 4.43 -1.17 -27.70
CA LEU A 181 5.29 -2.28 -27.26
C LEU A 181 4.57 -3.20 -26.27
N GLY A 182 3.89 -2.61 -25.28
CA GLY A 182 3.10 -3.36 -24.31
C GLY A 182 1.95 -4.18 -24.93
N GLN A 183 1.26 -3.66 -25.95
CA GLN A 183 0.21 -4.41 -26.67
C GLN A 183 0.76 -5.64 -27.39
N PHE A 184 2.00 -5.56 -27.89
CA PHE A 184 2.72 -6.69 -28.44
C PHE A 184 3.45 -7.53 -27.39
N ARG A 185 3.25 -7.25 -26.09
CA ARG A 185 3.92 -7.90 -24.94
C ARG A 185 5.44 -7.90 -25.08
N ASP A 186 6.00 -6.81 -25.60
CA ASP A 186 7.44 -6.63 -25.83
C ASP A 186 8.08 -7.76 -26.65
N SER A 187 7.31 -8.43 -27.51
CA SER A 187 7.76 -9.60 -28.26
C SER A 187 8.24 -9.20 -29.66
N PRO A 188 9.56 -9.32 -29.96
CA PRO A 188 10.08 -9.06 -31.30
C PRO A 188 9.41 -9.93 -32.36
N THR A 189 9.08 -11.18 -32.04
CA THR A 189 8.37 -12.10 -32.94
C THR A 189 6.97 -11.58 -33.31
N ARG A 190 6.22 -11.02 -32.35
CA ARG A 190 4.89 -10.47 -32.64
C ARG A 190 4.98 -9.17 -33.45
N LEU A 191 5.95 -8.32 -33.14
CA LEU A 191 6.22 -7.10 -33.91
C LEU A 191 6.63 -7.42 -35.35
N ALA A 192 7.50 -8.42 -35.56
CA ALA A 192 7.88 -8.89 -36.88
C ALA A 192 6.65 -9.40 -37.66
N ARG A 193 5.77 -10.18 -37.02
CA ARG A 193 4.51 -10.62 -37.64
C ARG A 193 3.57 -9.46 -37.98
N ALA A 194 3.53 -8.41 -37.16
CA ALA A 194 2.77 -7.20 -37.46
C ALA A 194 3.34 -6.47 -38.69
N ILE A 195 4.66 -6.38 -38.83
CA ILE A 195 5.32 -5.85 -40.04
C ILE A 195 4.94 -6.71 -41.25
N THR A 196 5.01 -8.04 -41.15
CA THR A 196 4.59 -8.95 -42.23
C THR A 196 3.13 -8.71 -42.61
N TYR A 197 2.23 -8.59 -41.64
CA TYR A 197 0.80 -8.32 -41.86
C TYR A 197 0.55 -6.99 -42.58
N LEU A 198 1.28 -5.92 -42.20
CA LEU A 198 1.17 -4.61 -42.85
C LEU A 198 1.73 -4.63 -44.28
N LYS A 199 2.84 -5.36 -44.51
CA LYS A 199 3.49 -5.45 -45.83
C LYS A 199 2.77 -6.40 -46.80
N GLY A 200 2.08 -7.40 -46.28
CA GLY A 200 1.37 -8.41 -47.06
C GLY A 200 0.14 -8.86 -46.29
N THR A 201 -1.03 -8.53 -46.84
CA THR A 201 -2.40 -8.70 -46.31
C THR A 201 -2.78 -10.17 -46.06
N MET A 202 -1.99 -10.92 -45.29
CA MET A 202 -2.44 -12.18 -44.72
C MET A 202 -3.70 -11.79 -43.91
N TRP A 203 -4.87 -12.41 -44.04
CA TRP A 203 -5.14 -13.82 -43.87
C TRP A 203 -6.46 -14.20 -44.58
N GLN A 204 -6.41 -15.13 -45.53
CA GLN A 204 -7.51 -16.04 -45.85
C GLN A 204 -7.03 -17.46 -45.59
N ARG A 205 -7.82 -18.24 -44.83
CA ARG A 205 -7.71 -19.71 -44.84
C ARG A 205 -8.26 -20.19 -46.18
N VAL A 206 -7.37 -20.51 -47.11
CA VAL A 206 -7.71 -21.12 -48.39
C VAL A 206 -7.67 -22.63 -48.22
N LEU A 207 -8.78 -23.30 -48.52
CA LEU A 207 -8.81 -24.76 -48.57
C LEU A 207 -8.04 -25.20 -49.82
N ILE A 208 -6.95 -25.94 -49.64
CA ILE A 208 -6.13 -26.44 -50.77
C ILE A 208 -6.38 -27.93 -51.02
N HIS A 209 -6.90 -28.64 -50.03
CA HIS A 209 -7.33 -30.04 -50.12
C HIS A 209 -8.42 -30.28 -49.05
N PRO A 210 -9.33 -31.26 -49.21
CA PRO A 210 -10.21 -31.69 -48.12
C PRO A 210 -9.45 -31.82 -46.78
N GLY A 211 -9.84 -31.02 -45.79
CA GLY A 211 -9.21 -30.97 -44.46
C GLY A 211 -7.92 -30.16 -44.34
N VAL A 212 -7.31 -29.69 -45.44
CA VAL A 212 -6.04 -28.96 -45.44
C VAL A 212 -6.26 -27.50 -45.83
N TYR A 213 -5.98 -26.61 -44.90
CA TYR A 213 -6.06 -25.15 -45.10
C TYR A 213 -4.66 -24.56 -45.19
N GLN A 214 -4.43 -23.73 -46.19
CA GLN A 214 -3.24 -22.89 -46.32
C GLN A 214 -3.62 -21.44 -46.04
N MET A 215 -2.70 -20.68 -45.46
CA MET A 215 -2.92 -19.25 -45.20
C MET A 215 -2.40 -18.44 -46.39
N CYS A 216 -3.29 -17.73 -47.08
CA CYS A 216 -2.96 -16.90 -48.23
C CYS A 216 -3.31 -15.43 -47.97
N SER A 217 -2.61 -14.49 -48.60
CA SER A 217 -2.83 -13.04 -48.48
C SER A 217 -3.59 -12.52 -49.70
N PRO A 218 -4.87 -12.11 -49.59
CA PRO A 218 -5.60 -11.51 -50.69
C PRO A 218 -5.68 -10.01 -50.45
N THR A 219 -5.01 -9.21 -51.26
CA THR A 219 -5.31 -7.79 -51.40
C THR A 219 -6.72 -7.62 -51.98
N ARG A 220 -7.77 -7.89 -51.18
CA ARG A 220 -9.16 -7.52 -51.51
C ARG A 220 -9.34 -6.06 -51.11
N GLY A 221 -9.21 -5.19 -52.10
CA GLY A 221 -9.52 -3.77 -51.96
C GLY A 221 -10.99 -3.56 -51.56
N ARG A 222 -11.21 -3.22 -50.30
CA ARG A 222 -12.39 -2.43 -49.90
C ARG A 222 -11.85 -1.20 -49.19
N ARG A 223 -11.89 -0.05 -49.87
CA ARG A 223 -11.60 1.24 -49.22
C ARG A 223 -12.56 1.38 -48.03
N PRO A 224 -12.07 1.73 -46.82
CA PRO A 224 -12.96 2.15 -45.75
C PRO A 224 -13.86 3.28 -46.26
N SER A 225 -15.15 3.25 -45.92
CA SER A 225 -16.05 4.38 -46.12
C SER A 225 -15.38 5.64 -45.59
N ARG A 226 -15.27 6.68 -46.42
CA ARG A 226 -14.60 7.94 -46.11
C ARG A 226 -14.95 8.39 -44.68
N LEU A 227 -13.93 8.60 -43.86
CA LEU A 227 -14.07 9.17 -42.52
C LEU A 227 -14.55 10.61 -42.64
N SER A 228 -15.62 10.93 -41.91
CA SER A 228 -16.00 12.28 -41.46
C SER A 228 -14.96 12.82 -40.48
#